data_AF-A0A8C9L1I5-F1
#
_entry.id   AF-A0A8C9L1I5-F1
#
_cell.length_a   1.000
_cell.length_b   1.000
_cell.length_c   1.000
_cell.angle_alpha   90.00
_cell.angle_beta   90.00
_cell.angle_gamma   90.00
#
_symmetry.space_group_name_H-M   'P 1'
#
loop_
_entity.id
_entity.type
_entity.pdbx_description
1 polymer ?
#
loop_
_entity_poly.entity_id
_entity_poly.type
_entity_poly.pdbx_seq_one_letter_code
_entity_poly.pdbx_strand_id
1 'polypeptide(L)'
;MSRVCECPLRLEKGFILDGVAVSTMARTYERLRPKVWSAIPPYNAQQDYHARRYFRSRVVPPVLRRTEQDLGGTGRDGWIVDYFHIFGQGQRYLNRRNWAGAGHSHQQVTGHDNYNADLKMINGFNGRYGYRRNTPDLRQRPSVFGEVTRFPLF
;
A
#
# COMPACT_ATOMS: atom_id res chain seq x y z
N MET A 1 29.23 18.25 -6.13
CA MET A 1 27.99 17.81 -5.45
C MET A 1 28.03 16.31 -5.30
N SER A 2 28.37 15.82 -4.12
CA SER A 2 28.43 14.40 -3.77
C SER A 2 27.03 13.80 -3.87
N ARG A 3 26.79 12.98 -4.89
CA ARG A 3 25.64 12.08 -4.92
C ARG A 3 25.86 11.05 -3.82
N VAL A 4 25.31 11.31 -2.64
CA VAL A 4 25.16 10.27 -1.62
C VAL A 4 24.24 9.24 -2.25
N CYS A 5 24.79 8.14 -2.76
CA CYS A 5 24.01 6.97 -3.13
C CYS A 5 23.28 6.54 -1.87
N GLU A 6 22.00 6.89 -1.75
CA GLU A 6 21.18 6.34 -0.70
C GLU A 6 21.17 4.81 -0.85
N CYS A 7 21.39 4.12 0.26
CA CYS A 7 21.34 2.66 0.29
C CYS A 7 20.01 2.19 -0.33
N PRO A 8 20.00 1.21 -1.25
CA PRO A 8 18.77 0.70 -1.88
C PRO A 8 17.68 0.35 -0.85
N LEU A 9 18.07 -0.23 0.29
CA LEU A 9 17.17 -0.54 1.40
C LEU A 9 16.47 0.68 2.04
N ARG A 10 17.09 1.86 1.95
CA ARG A 10 16.49 3.12 2.44
C ARG A 10 15.44 3.64 1.46
N LEU A 11 15.73 3.54 0.17
CA LEU A 11 14.79 3.89 -0.91
C LEU A 11 13.57 2.95 -0.90
N GLU A 12 13.79 1.65 -0.71
CA GLU A 12 12.72 0.65 -0.62
C GLU A 12 11.73 0.93 0.52
N LYS A 13 12.24 1.39 1.68
CA LYS A 13 11.39 1.78 2.81
C LYS A 13 10.49 2.99 2.51
N GLY A 14 10.82 3.79 1.50
CA GLY A 14 10.04 4.93 1.06
C GLY A 14 8.89 4.57 0.12
N PHE A 15 8.81 3.34 -0.38
CA PHE A 15 7.69 2.94 -1.23
C PHE A 15 6.38 2.85 -0.43
N ILE A 16 5.34 3.52 -0.95
CA ILE A 16 4.02 3.64 -0.33
C ILE A 16 3.19 2.36 -0.53
N LEU A 17 3.39 1.65 -1.64
CA LEU A 17 2.73 0.38 -1.97
C LEU A 17 3.82 -0.69 -2.08
N ASP A 18 4.42 -1.00 -0.94
CA ASP A 18 5.60 -1.86 -0.89
C ASP A 18 5.24 -3.36 -0.96
N GLY A 19 5.16 -3.88 -2.17
CA GLY A 19 5.06 -5.33 -2.42
C GLY A 19 6.26 -6.12 -1.88
N VAL A 20 7.42 -5.49 -1.65
CA VAL A 20 8.60 -6.14 -1.06
C VAL A 20 8.35 -6.43 0.42
N ALA A 21 7.77 -5.48 1.17
CA ALA A 21 7.38 -5.70 2.56
C ALA A 21 6.37 -6.84 2.69
N VAL A 22 5.33 -6.84 1.86
CA VAL A 22 4.29 -7.88 1.86
C VAL A 22 4.87 -9.23 1.47
N SER A 23 5.68 -9.31 0.40
CA SER A 23 6.30 -10.57 -0.03
C SER A 23 7.31 -11.11 0.97
N THR A 24 8.05 -10.25 1.67
CA THR A 24 8.97 -10.67 2.75
C THR A 24 8.20 -11.33 3.89
N MET A 25 7.07 -10.74 4.30
CA MET A 25 6.19 -11.36 5.29
C MET A 25 5.60 -12.68 4.77
N ALA A 26 5.11 -12.70 3.53
CA ALA A 26 4.57 -13.90 2.89
C ALA A 26 5.55 -15.07 2.94
N ARG A 27 6.79 -14.86 2.50
CA ARG A 27 7.84 -15.90 2.50
C ARG A 27 8.14 -16.45 3.90
N THR A 28 8.00 -15.62 4.93
CA THR A 28 8.22 -16.03 6.32
C THR A 28 7.06 -16.90 6.81
N TYR A 29 5.82 -16.51 6.53
CA TYR A 29 4.64 -17.27 6.92
C TYR A 29 4.46 -18.55 6.10
N GLU A 30 4.83 -18.57 4.81
CA GLU A 30 4.83 -19.77 3.97
C GLU A 30 5.65 -20.91 4.60
N ARG A 31 6.79 -20.59 5.22
CA ARG A 31 7.67 -21.56 5.86
C ARG A 31 7.23 -21.96 7.26
N LEU A 32 6.74 -21.00 8.05
CA LEU A 32 6.44 -21.22 9.46
C LEU A 32 4.99 -21.68 9.67
N ARG A 33 4.02 -20.95 9.10
CA ARG A 33 2.58 -21.12 9.34
C ARG A 33 1.77 -20.64 8.12
N PRO A 34 1.71 -21.40 7.02
CA PRO A 34 1.12 -20.95 5.76
C PRO A 34 -0.39 -20.70 5.83
N LYS A 35 -1.09 -21.31 6.79
CA LYS A 35 -2.55 -21.22 6.91
C LYS A 35 -3.06 -19.98 7.65
N VAL A 36 -2.18 -19.25 8.36
CA VAL A 36 -2.62 -18.17 9.28
C VAL A 36 -2.37 -16.77 8.75
N TRP A 37 -1.76 -16.65 7.57
CA TRP A 37 -1.40 -15.36 6.99
C TRP A 37 -1.60 -15.37 5.50
N SER A 38 -2.20 -14.30 5.00
CA SER A 38 -2.39 -14.02 3.58
C SER A 38 -2.10 -12.54 3.34
N ALA A 39 -1.76 -12.19 2.10
CA ALA A 39 -1.54 -10.79 1.75
C ALA A 39 -2.80 -9.94 1.94
N ILE A 40 -3.96 -10.53 1.71
CA ILE A 40 -5.27 -9.91 1.94
C ILE A 40 -5.84 -10.55 3.22
N PRO A 41 -6.09 -9.77 4.30
CA PRO A 41 -6.69 -10.29 5.52
C PRO A 41 -8.14 -10.74 5.27
N PRO A 42 -8.65 -11.74 6.01
CA PRO A 42 -10.06 -12.10 5.95
C PRO A 42 -10.93 -10.91 6.37
N TYR A 43 -12.03 -10.68 5.63
CA TYR A 43 -12.93 -9.58 5.92
C TYR A 43 -13.84 -9.91 7.12
N ASN A 44 -13.81 -9.04 8.13
CA ASN A 44 -14.76 -9.06 9.25
C ASN A 44 -15.66 -7.82 9.20
N ALA A 45 -16.92 -8.03 8.82
CA ALA A 45 -17.90 -6.96 8.67
C ALA A 45 -18.22 -6.23 9.98
N GLN A 46 -18.15 -6.89 11.14
CA GLN A 46 -18.41 -6.23 12.43
C GLN A 46 -17.32 -5.24 12.83
N GLN A 47 -16.11 -5.38 12.28
CA GLN A 47 -14.99 -4.46 12.48
C GLN A 47 -14.93 -3.34 11.43
N ASP A 48 -15.75 -3.43 10.38
CA ASP A 48 -15.78 -2.43 9.31
C ASP A 48 -16.46 -1.14 9.78
N TYR A 49 -15.72 -0.02 9.67
CA TYR A 49 -16.22 1.30 9.98
C TYR A 49 -17.46 1.68 9.16
N HIS A 50 -17.51 1.29 7.89
CA HIS A 50 -18.61 1.61 6.98
C HIS A 50 -19.86 0.76 7.28
N ALA A 51 -19.68 -0.47 7.76
CA ALA A 51 -20.78 -1.34 8.18
C ALA A 51 -21.25 -1.06 9.62
N ARG A 52 -20.51 -0.26 10.40
CA ARG A 52 -20.76 0.00 11.83
C ARG A 52 -22.20 0.42 12.15
N ARG A 53 -22.84 1.20 11.27
CA ARG A 53 -24.23 1.64 11.47
C ARG A 53 -25.22 0.47 11.42
N TYR A 54 -25.01 -0.49 10.53
CA TYR A 54 -25.84 -1.68 10.41
C TYR A 54 -25.76 -2.53 11.68
N PHE A 55 -24.55 -2.82 12.15
CA PHE A 55 -24.34 -3.64 13.35
C PHE A 55 -24.81 -2.98 14.65
N ARG A 56 -24.88 -1.64 14.69
CA ARG A 56 -25.45 -0.87 15.81
C ARG A 56 -26.96 -0.66 15.72
N SER A 57 -27.62 -1.08 14.64
CA SER A 57 -29.07 -0.94 14.50
C SER A 57 -29.81 -1.74 15.58
N ARG A 58 -31.03 -1.34 15.95
CA ARG A 58 -31.79 -2.01 17.03
C ARG A 58 -32.04 -3.51 16.78
N VAL A 59 -32.08 -3.93 15.52
CA VAL A 59 -32.46 -5.28 15.10
C VAL A 59 -31.29 -6.26 15.16
N VAL A 60 -30.07 -5.79 14.93
CA VAL A 60 -28.90 -6.68 14.74
C VAL A 60 -28.33 -7.26 16.06
N PRO A 61 -28.12 -6.49 17.15
CA PRO A 61 -27.56 -7.03 18.39
C PRO A 61 -28.35 -8.20 19.00
N PRO A 62 -29.70 -8.21 19.01
CA PRO A 62 -30.46 -9.38 19.45
C PRO A 62 -30.19 -10.63 18.60
N VAL A 63 -30.01 -10.48 17.28
CA VAL A 63 -29.67 -11.58 16.38
C VAL A 63 -28.27 -12.09 16.68
N LEU A 64 -27.29 -11.19 16.81
CA LEU A 64 -25.91 -11.56 17.12
C LEU A 64 -25.79 -12.32 18.44
N ARG A 65 -26.54 -11.92 19.48
CA ARG A 65 -26.57 -12.66 20.76
C ARG A 65 -27.14 -14.06 20.61
N ARG A 66 -28.20 -14.22 19.80
CA ARG A 66 -28.82 -15.54 19.54
C ARG A 66 -27.91 -16.47 18.75
N THR A 67 -27.06 -15.92 17.89
CA THR A 67 -26.10 -16.68 17.08
C THR A 67 -24.70 -16.72 17.70
N GLU A 68 -24.52 -16.22 18.93
CA GLU A 68 -23.22 -16.18 19.64
C GLU A 68 -22.12 -15.42 18.89
N GLN A 69 -22.51 -14.36 18.16
CA GLN A 69 -21.63 -13.51 17.36
C GLN A 69 -21.56 -12.06 17.88
N ASP A 70 -21.99 -11.78 19.09
CA ASP A 70 -22.05 -10.43 19.66
C ASP A 70 -20.69 -9.91 20.19
N LEU A 71 -19.66 -10.76 20.20
CA LEU A 71 -18.29 -10.42 20.62
C LEU A 71 -17.40 -9.94 19.46
N GLY A 72 -17.97 -9.27 18.46
CA GLY A 72 -17.23 -8.71 17.31
C GLY A 72 -17.03 -9.68 16.14
N GLY A 73 -17.56 -10.90 16.24
CA GLY A 73 -17.51 -11.91 15.19
C GLY A 73 -16.09 -12.31 14.77
N THR A 74 -16.00 -13.12 13.71
CA THR A 74 -14.72 -13.49 13.09
C THR A 74 -14.83 -13.38 11.57
N GLY A 75 -13.70 -13.20 10.90
CA GLY A 75 -13.58 -13.40 9.47
C GLY A 75 -13.86 -14.86 9.08
N ARG A 76 -13.98 -15.08 7.77
CA ARG A 76 -14.25 -16.39 7.16
C ARG A 76 -13.27 -17.48 7.64
N ASP A 77 -12.01 -17.12 7.82
CA ASP A 77 -10.93 -18.06 8.14
C ASP A 77 -10.76 -18.30 9.65
N GLY A 78 -11.64 -17.70 10.46
CA GLY A 78 -11.74 -17.92 11.90
C GLY A 78 -10.87 -17.01 12.76
N TRP A 79 -11.16 -17.01 14.07
CA TRP A 79 -10.57 -16.07 15.04
C TRP A 79 -9.04 -16.13 15.13
N ILE A 80 -8.42 -17.29 14.88
CA ILE A 80 -6.95 -17.43 14.91
C ILE A 80 -6.34 -16.61 13.79
N VAL A 81 -6.92 -16.66 12.59
CA VAL A 81 -6.41 -15.92 11.43
C VAL A 81 -6.62 -14.42 11.64
N ASP A 82 -7.78 -14.01 12.16
CA ASP A 82 -8.04 -12.62 12.55
C ASP A 82 -7.00 -12.12 13.57
N TYR A 83 -6.69 -12.94 14.59
CA TYR A 83 -5.68 -12.60 15.59
C TYR A 83 -4.32 -12.32 14.94
N PHE A 84 -3.87 -13.14 13.98
CA PHE A 84 -2.61 -12.91 13.28
C PHE A 84 -2.63 -11.65 12.41
N HIS A 85 -3.77 -11.30 11.82
CA HIS A 85 -3.96 -10.09 11.01
C HIS A 85 -4.28 -8.83 11.84
N ILE A 86 -4.39 -8.93 13.17
CA ILE A 86 -4.53 -7.77 14.07
C ILE A 86 -3.26 -7.61 14.92
N PHE A 87 -2.78 -8.70 15.53
CA PHE A 87 -1.73 -8.69 16.55
C PHE A 87 -0.45 -9.44 16.15
N GLY A 88 -0.47 -10.19 15.05
CA GLY A 88 0.68 -10.97 14.58
C GLY A 88 1.90 -10.09 14.31
N GLN A 89 3.11 -10.64 14.50
CA GLN A 89 4.35 -9.88 14.36
C GLN A 89 4.53 -9.27 12.97
N GLY A 90 4.21 -10.03 11.91
CA GLY A 90 4.24 -9.52 10.54
C GLY A 90 3.23 -8.38 10.32
N GLN A 91 2.02 -8.52 10.87
CA GLN A 91 1.04 -7.45 10.81
C GLN A 91 1.50 -6.19 11.57
N ARG A 92 2.10 -6.33 12.76
CA ARG A 92 2.61 -5.18 13.53
C ARG A 92 3.69 -4.40 12.78
N TYR A 93 4.49 -5.09 11.98
CA TYR A 93 5.45 -4.45 11.09
C TYR A 93 4.74 -3.66 9.98
N LEU A 94 3.77 -4.28 9.30
CA LEU A 94 2.98 -3.62 8.25
C LEU A 94 2.19 -2.41 8.81
N ASN A 95 1.53 -2.54 9.96
CA ASN A 95 0.80 -1.45 10.60
C ASN A 95 1.71 -0.26 10.92
N ARG A 96 2.93 -0.50 11.43
CA ARG A 96 3.90 0.57 11.69
C ARG A 96 4.30 1.31 10.41
N ARG A 97 4.48 0.59 9.30
CA ARG A 97 4.75 1.20 7.99
C ARG A 97 3.55 2.01 7.50
N ASN A 98 2.35 1.46 7.65
CA ASN A 98 1.13 2.12 7.26
C ASN A 98 0.93 3.45 8.01
N TRP A 99 1.18 3.45 9.32
CA TRP A 99 1.16 4.66 10.16
C TRP A 99 2.24 5.68 9.79
N ALA A 100 3.36 5.23 9.22
CA ALA A 100 4.40 6.10 8.68
C ALA A 100 4.09 6.64 7.26
N GLY A 101 2.86 6.45 6.76
CA GLY A 101 2.42 6.95 5.45
C GLY A 101 2.62 6.00 4.28
N ALA A 102 3.07 4.77 4.54
CA ALA A 102 3.32 3.75 3.51
C ALA A 102 2.21 2.68 3.42
N GLY A 103 0.97 3.03 3.79
CA GLY A 103 -0.13 2.06 3.86
C GLY A 103 -1.19 2.21 2.79
N HIS A 104 -1.30 3.40 2.20
CA HIS A 104 -2.17 3.66 1.07
C HIS A 104 -1.66 4.90 0.35
N SER A 105 -1.80 4.92 -0.97
CA SER A 105 -1.63 6.14 -1.73
C SER A 105 -2.88 6.99 -1.55
N HIS A 106 -2.74 8.19 -0.99
CA HIS A 106 -3.87 9.13 -0.87
C HIS A 106 -4.50 9.37 -2.26
N GLN A 107 -3.66 9.61 -3.28
CA GLN A 107 -4.10 9.77 -4.66
C GLN A 107 -4.90 8.57 -5.20
N GLN A 108 -4.56 7.35 -4.77
CA GLN A 108 -5.32 6.16 -5.21
C GLN A 108 -6.65 6.04 -4.48
N VAL A 109 -6.69 6.35 -3.18
CA VAL A 109 -7.92 6.25 -2.36
C VAL A 109 -8.92 7.36 -2.70
N THR A 110 -8.45 8.58 -2.93
CA THR A 110 -9.28 9.75 -3.29
C THR A 110 -9.42 9.94 -4.81
N GLY A 111 -9.08 8.92 -5.62
CA GLY A 111 -8.63 9.09 -7.00
C GLY A 111 -9.51 9.92 -7.94
N HIS A 112 -10.82 9.98 -7.71
CA HIS A 112 -11.72 10.82 -8.51
C HIS A 112 -11.73 12.30 -8.06
N ASP A 113 -11.77 12.55 -6.75
CA ASP A 113 -11.85 13.92 -6.20
C ASP A 113 -10.55 14.70 -6.39
N ASN A 114 -9.42 13.98 -6.54
CA ASN A 114 -8.08 14.56 -6.65
C ASN A 114 -7.43 14.36 -8.04
N TYR A 115 -8.19 13.94 -9.05
CA TYR A 115 -7.68 13.80 -10.42
C TYR A 115 -7.15 15.15 -10.93
N ASN A 116 -5.84 15.23 -11.18
CA ASN A 116 -5.10 16.46 -11.54
C ASN A 116 -5.06 17.59 -10.50
N ALA A 117 -5.48 17.35 -9.25
CA ALA A 117 -5.48 18.40 -8.21
C ALA A 117 -4.06 18.80 -7.73
N ASP A 118 -3.09 17.87 -7.81
CA ASP A 118 -1.68 18.12 -7.44
C ASP A 118 -0.75 17.32 -8.36
N LEU A 119 -0.53 17.85 -9.57
CA LEU A 119 0.35 17.27 -10.58
C LEU A 119 1.81 17.37 -10.11
N LYS A 120 2.26 16.35 -9.36
CA LYS A 120 3.67 16.23 -8.99
C LYS A 120 4.50 15.90 -10.20
N MET A 121 5.58 16.66 -10.40
CA MET A 121 6.58 16.35 -11.41
C MET A 121 7.18 14.97 -11.12
N ILE A 122 6.96 14.00 -12.02
CA ILE A 122 7.55 12.67 -11.91
C ILE A 122 9.04 12.79 -12.27
N ASN A 123 9.89 12.90 -11.24
CA ASN A 123 11.33 12.74 -11.39
C ASN A 123 11.66 11.26 -11.25
N GLY A 124 11.66 10.52 -12.36
CA GLY A 124 12.11 9.13 -12.39
C GLY A 124 13.60 9.01 -12.06
N PHE A 125 14.11 7.78 -11.96
CA PHE A 125 15.54 7.49 -11.74
C PHE A 125 16.48 8.25 -12.70
N ASN A 126 16.02 8.47 -13.94
CA ASN A 126 16.73 9.21 -14.99
C ASN A 126 16.42 10.72 -15.02
N GLY A 127 15.83 11.28 -13.96
CA GLY A 127 15.44 12.68 -13.81
C GLY A 127 14.15 13.05 -14.57
N ARG A 128 13.87 14.36 -14.63
CA ARG A 128 12.67 14.95 -15.28
C ARG A 128 12.47 14.50 -16.74
N TYR A 129 13.56 14.25 -17.47
CA TYR A 129 13.56 13.74 -18.86
C TYR A 129 13.94 12.27 -18.97
N GLY A 130 13.77 11.50 -17.89
CA GLY A 130 14.13 10.09 -17.88
C GLY A 130 13.44 9.28 -18.97
N TYR A 131 12.20 9.63 -19.32
CA TYR A 131 11.47 9.02 -20.42
C TYR A 131 12.19 9.19 -21.78
N ARG A 132 12.80 10.36 -22.05
CA ARG A 132 13.58 10.60 -23.27
C ARG A 132 14.87 9.79 -23.29
N ARG A 133 15.49 9.59 -22.11
CA ARG A 133 16.68 8.74 -21.98
C ARG A 133 16.36 7.27 -22.19
N ASN A 134 15.17 6.81 -21.84
CA ASN A 134 14.77 5.41 -22.04
C ASN A 134 14.32 5.12 -23.48
N THR A 135 13.72 6.08 -24.17
CA THR A 135 13.21 5.91 -25.54
C THR A 135 14.21 6.43 -26.59
N PRO A 136 14.86 5.57 -27.40
CA PRO A 136 15.92 5.97 -28.34
C PRO A 136 15.53 7.12 -29.28
N ASP A 137 14.35 7.06 -29.88
CA ASP A 137 13.87 8.08 -30.83
C ASP A 137 13.69 9.47 -30.22
N LEU A 138 13.38 9.53 -28.92
CA LEU A 138 13.17 10.79 -28.21
C LEU A 138 14.48 11.44 -27.73
N ARG A 139 15.60 10.71 -27.76
CA ARG A 139 16.94 11.26 -27.46
C ARG A 139 17.44 12.18 -28.56
N GLN A 140 17.10 11.85 -29.81
CA GLN A 140 17.59 12.56 -31.00
C GLN A 140 16.75 13.79 -31.35
N ARG A 141 15.59 13.97 -30.71
CA ARG A 141 14.66 15.07 -30.99
C ARG A 141 14.74 16.12 -29.87
N PRO A 142 14.57 17.42 -30.17
CA PRO A 142 14.43 18.45 -29.14
C PRO A 142 13.13 18.28 -28.33
N SER A 143 13.08 18.82 -27.12
CA SER A 143 11.87 18.76 -26.28
C SER A 143 10.83 19.77 -26.75
N VAL A 144 9.59 19.31 -26.95
CA VAL A 144 8.44 20.18 -27.29
C VAL A 144 8.05 21.11 -26.13
N PHE A 145 8.51 20.83 -24.91
CA PHE A 145 8.26 21.64 -23.72
C PHE A 145 9.40 22.64 -23.41
N GLY A 146 10.31 22.89 -24.36
CA GLY A 146 11.15 24.09 -24.35
C GLY A 146 12.43 24.06 -23.50
N GLU A 147 12.90 22.92 -22.99
CA GLU A 147 14.24 22.88 -22.39
C GLU A 147 15.29 22.43 -23.41
N VAL A 148 16.11 23.40 -23.82
CA VAL A 148 17.38 23.21 -24.52
C VAL A 148 18.43 22.84 -23.48
N THR A 149 18.78 21.56 -23.37
CA THR A 149 19.93 21.17 -22.55
C THR A 149 21.20 21.74 -23.18
N ARG A 150 22.00 22.50 -22.41
CA ARG A 150 23.30 23.03 -22.87
C ARG A 150 24.33 21.94 -23.22
N PHE A 151 24.02 20.68 -22.92
CA PHE A 151 24.90 19.54 -23.19
C PHE A 151 24.26 18.61 -24.21
N PRO A 152 25.05 18.05 -25.14
CA PRO A 152 24.57 17.05 -26.08
C PRO A 152 24.06 15.80 -25.35
N LEU A 153 22.98 15.21 -25.88
CA LEU A 153 22.53 13.88 -25.48
C LEU A 153 23.29 12.82 -26.30
N PHE A 154 24.63 12.86 -26.24
CA PHE A 154 25.52 11.83 -26.77
C PHE A 154 26.50 11.45 -25.67
#